data_AF-A0A1Y2LA64-F1
#
_entry.id   AF-A0A1Y2LA64-F1
#
_cell.length_a   1.000
_cell.length_b   1.000
_cell.length_c   1.000
_cell.angle_alpha   90.00
_cell.angle_beta   90.00
_cell.angle_gamma   90.00
#
_symmetry.space_group_name_H-M   'P 1'
#
loop_
_entity.id
_entity.type
_entity.pdbx_description
1 polymer ?
#
loop_
_entity_poly.entity_id
_entity_poly.type
_entity_poly.pdbx_seq_one_letter_code
_entity_poly.pdbx_strand_id
1 'polypeptide(L)'
;MSAIFKVLGTAGVRFAGDGERVEFPFSFVVFAIDDVVVRLGEDEVASGFHIALNDADDAPGGMVRFETPPQTGVAVIIARRLRLRRLSAYGGTASPRGDGIDRDLDYLTAALGDVDRAMSGNVRLDPANAETASAALPKIAAGRALIWNDAGNGFANGPEAGEIARAGQHGVLALDAANRSEAAGTRAETALVSFHQQMAGAVLDVDLRAQNVTAWQDERKMPVIDAATDRIMDIRETGSLVRLSNGGRLSLPGVTGARNGVRYRVVNGDGTMVDIAAASGDDILSLDGAGARAIYPLPLRGDCVDLICDGGRWFAAPIRESGPVVKLLRTGVQDIPAGGFFLVEWDQVAEDSHGLYDAALHGVNNLSPGFYHVDAGLHFAINADPVAANIYVERLGAGGWSTHLQASDIVGAGSGAFQSVRVNGIARIGVGTDNALRVRVKHSDSVTRQIGASSVMSWFHLHRIGG
;
A
#
# COMPACT_ATOMS: atom_id res chain seq x y z
N MET A 1 -70.21 37.89 28.68
CA MET A 1 -69.07 38.83 28.66
C MET A 1 -67.83 37.95 28.54
N SER A 2 -67.23 37.97 27.35
CA SER A 2 -66.03 37.30 26.83
C SER A 2 -65.25 36.35 27.75
N ALA A 3 -65.25 35.06 27.40
CA ALA A 3 -64.19 34.13 27.78
C ALA A 3 -62.92 34.51 26.99
N ILE A 4 -62.24 35.55 27.46
CA ILE A 4 -60.87 35.87 27.04
C ILE A 4 -60.03 34.61 27.35
N PHE A 5 -59.35 34.04 26.36
CA PHE A 5 -58.44 32.89 26.47
C PHE A 5 -57.59 32.95 27.75
N LYS A 6 -58.06 32.29 28.82
CA LYS A 6 -57.32 32.19 30.09
C LYS A 6 -56.45 30.94 30.16
N VAL A 7 -56.56 30.05 29.18
CA VAL A 7 -55.87 28.76 29.21
C VAL A 7 -55.18 28.52 27.87
N LEU A 8 -53.88 28.83 27.82
CA LEU A 8 -52.90 28.23 26.90
C LEU A 8 -52.67 26.75 27.29
N GLY A 9 -53.75 25.99 27.46
CA GLY A 9 -53.70 24.58 27.82
C GLY A 9 -53.34 23.75 26.60
N THR A 10 -52.68 22.62 26.84
CA THR A 10 -52.43 21.61 25.82
C THR A 10 -53.76 21.20 25.17
N ALA A 11 -53.87 21.29 23.83
CA ALA A 11 -55.08 20.84 23.09
C ALA A 11 -55.13 19.31 22.94
N GLY A 12 -54.76 18.63 24.03
CA GLY A 12 -54.73 17.20 24.15
C GLY A 12 -54.34 16.78 25.57
N VAL A 13 -54.75 15.58 25.95
CA VAL A 13 -54.46 14.93 27.22
C VAL A 13 -54.14 13.46 26.95
N ARG A 14 -53.25 12.90 27.76
CA ARG A 14 -52.87 11.49 27.71
C ARG A 14 -53.17 10.83 29.03
N PHE A 15 -53.78 9.66 28.96
CA PHE A 15 -54.03 8.76 30.09
C PHE A 15 -53.41 7.40 29.82
N ALA A 16 -53.16 6.63 30.88
CA ALA A 16 -52.87 5.21 30.79
C ALA A 16 -54.17 4.42 31.00
N GLY A 17 -54.42 3.45 30.13
CA GLY A 17 -55.40 2.41 30.38
C GLY A 17 -54.95 1.55 31.55
N ASP A 18 -55.88 1.22 32.43
CA ASP A 18 -55.70 0.34 33.59
C ASP A 18 -56.46 -0.99 33.40
N GLY A 19 -57.27 -1.12 32.36
CA GLY A 19 -58.14 -2.27 32.11
C GLY A 19 -59.50 -2.18 32.80
N GLU A 20 -59.78 -1.12 33.56
CA GLU A 20 -61.01 -0.98 34.36
C GLU A 20 -61.74 0.36 34.12
N ARG A 21 -61.01 1.47 34.00
CA ARG A 21 -61.56 2.81 33.80
C ARG A 21 -62.08 2.98 32.38
N VAL A 22 -63.33 3.45 32.29
CA VAL A 22 -64.00 3.76 31.02
C VAL A 22 -64.17 5.26 30.76
N GLU A 23 -64.05 6.11 31.77
CA GLU A 23 -64.28 7.56 31.65
C GLU A 23 -62.97 8.35 31.69
N PHE A 24 -62.79 9.21 30.68
CA PHE A 24 -61.58 9.99 30.48
C PHE A 24 -61.95 11.45 30.20
N PRO A 25 -61.82 12.35 31.20
CA PRO A 25 -62.18 13.76 31.04
C PRO A 25 -61.13 14.54 30.24
N PHE A 26 -61.55 15.59 29.56
CA PHE A 26 -60.68 16.57 28.93
C PHE A 26 -61.21 17.98 29.17
N SER A 27 -60.33 18.98 29.27
CA SER A 27 -60.68 20.36 29.64
C SER A 27 -60.29 21.41 28.58
N PHE A 28 -59.93 20.97 27.37
CA PHE A 28 -59.59 21.87 26.28
C PHE A 28 -60.82 22.21 25.44
N VAL A 29 -60.84 23.42 24.88
CA VAL A 29 -61.96 23.94 24.08
C VAL A 29 -62.09 23.17 22.76
N VAL A 30 -63.29 22.71 22.44
CA VAL A 30 -63.70 22.11 21.16
C VAL A 30 -65.00 22.77 20.68
N PHE A 31 -65.26 22.78 19.37
CA PHE A 31 -66.39 23.53 18.79
C PHE A 31 -67.50 22.61 18.26
N ALA A 32 -67.22 21.31 18.13
CA ALA A 32 -68.14 20.23 17.82
C ALA A 32 -67.56 18.90 18.31
N ILE A 33 -68.40 17.86 18.39
CA ILE A 33 -67.97 16.50 18.74
C ILE A 33 -66.92 15.96 17.76
N ASP A 34 -67.06 16.28 16.47
CA ASP A 34 -66.15 15.87 15.39
C ASP A 34 -64.76 16.51 15.47
N ASP A 35 -64.58 17.52 16.33
CA ASP A 35 -63.28 18.17 16.56
C ASP A 35 -62.42 17.40 17.59
N VAL A 36 -62.98 16.35 18.22
CA VAL A 36 -62.27 15.48 19.18
C VAL A 36 -61.77 14.23 18.47
N VAL A 37 -60.48 13.94 18.65
CA VAL A 37 -59.82 12.73 18.16
C VAL A 37 -59.42 11.87 19.34
N VAL A 38 -59.75 10.59 19.26
CA VAL A 38 -59.38 9.58 20.26
C VAL A 38 -58.41 8.59 19.63
N ARG A 39 -57.28 8.34 20.28
CA ARG A 39 -56.31 7.31 19.88
C ARG A 39 -56.06 6.34 21.03
N LEU A 40 -55.92 5.07 20.68
CA LEU A 40 -55.47 4.00 21.56
C LEU A 40 -54.10 3.53 21.06
N GLY A 41 -53.04 3.80 21.82
CA GLY A 41 -51.67 3.62 21.35
C GLY A 41 -51.37 4.56 20.18
N GLU A 42 -51.05 3.99 19.01
CA GLU A 42 -50.76 4.73 17.79
C GLU A 42 -51.99 4.91 16.87
N ASP A 43 -53.04 4.12 17.10
CA ASP A 43 -54.20 4.02 16.22
C ASP A 43 -55.29 5.04 16.60
N GLU A 44 -55.80 5.75 15.60
CA GLU A 44 -57.01 6.56 15.74
C GLU A 44 -58.24 5.66 15.66
N VAL A 45 -59.13 5.79 16.64
CA VAL A 45 -60.32 4.97 16.75
C VAL A 45 -61.54 5.83 16.45
N ALA A 46 -62.46 5.31 15.62
CA ALA A 46 -63.67 6.02 15.20
C ALA A 46 -64.96 5.55 15.91
N SER A 47 -64.90 4.47 16.69
CA SER A 47 -66.06 3.86 17.37
C SER A 47 -65.65 3.18 18.69
N GLY A 48 -66.62 2.64 19.44
CA GLY A 48 -66.36 2.01 20.74
C GLY A 48 -66.18 2.99 21.91
N PHE A 49 -66.56 4.25 21.70
CA PHE A 49 -66.63 5.29 22.72
C PHE A 49 -67.72 6.30 22.39
N HIS A 50 -68.15 7.04 23.42
CA HIS A 50 -69.06 8.17 23.32
C HIS A 50 -68.37 9.42 23.85
N ILE A 51 -68.64 10.57 23.24
CA ILE A 51 -68.14 11.87 23.70
C ILE A 51 -69.32 12.67 24.24
N ALA A 52 -69.22 13.13 25.48
CA ALA A 52 -70.12 14.11 26.07
C ALA A 52 -69.36 15.43 26.22
N LEU A 53 -69.87 16.51 25.62
CA LEU A 53 -69.31 17.85 25.78
C LEU A 53 -69.95 18.55 26.98
N ASN A 54 -69.18 19.40 27.65
CA ASN A 54 -69.72 20.27 28.69
C ASN A 54 -70.41 21.47 28.03
N ASP A 55 -71.68 21.71 28.35
CA ASP A 55 -72.46 22.83 27.80
C ASP A 55 -72.27 24.15 28.58
N ALA A 56 -71.42 24.16 29.61
CA ALA A 56 -71.17 25.33 30.45
C ALA A 56 -70.00 26.17 29.91
N ASP A 57 -70.26 27.45 29.62
CA ASP A 57 -69.28 28.41 29.08
C ASP A 57 -68.01 28.57 29.95
N ASP A 58 -68.12 28.35 31.26
CA ASP A 58 -67.01 28.47 32.22
C ASP A 58 -66.21 27.16 32.42
N ALA A 59 -66.62 26.05 31.79
CA ALA A 59 -66.00 24.73 31.95
C ALA A 59 -65.79 24.02 30.60
N PRO A 60 -64.89 24.53 29.74
CA PRO A 60 -64.65 23.97 28.42
C PRO A 60 -64.15 22.52 28.50
N GLY A 61 -64.53 21.71 27.52
CA GLY A 61 -64.11 20.31 27.40
C GLY A 61 -65.26 19.32 27.46
N GLY A 62 -65.01 18.15 28.05
CA GLY A 62 -65.97 17.06 28.07
C GLY A 62 -65.39 15.76 28.61
N MET A 63 -66.04 14.65 28.30
CA MET A 63 -65.65 13.30 28.70
C MET A 63 -65.72 12.36 27.50
N VAL A 64 -64.67 11.56 27.31
CA VAL A 64 -64.71 10.37 26.46
C VAL A 64 -65.02 9.17 27.33
N ARG A 65 -66.08 8.43 26.99
CA ARG A 65 -66.49 7.20 27.67
C ARG A 65 -66.37 6.01 26.74
N PHE A 66 -65.46 5.09 27.02
CA PHE A 66 -65.30 3.87 26.23
C PHE A 66 -66.37 2.82 26.58
N GLU A 67 -66.82 2.07 25.58
CA GLU A 67 -67.73 0.94 25.77
C GLU A 67 -67.02 -0.25 26.43
N THR A 68 -65.72 -0.40 26.16
CA THR A 68 -64.82 -1.39 26.78
C THR A 68 -63.63 -0.67 27.39
N PRO A 69 -63.24 -0.93 28.66
CA PRO A 69 -62.07 -0.30 29.26
C PRO A 69 -60.81 -0.51 28.42
N PRO A 70 -60.04 0.56 28.12
CA PRO A 70 -58.74 0.43 27.47
C PRO A 70 -57.81 -0.47 28.30
N GLN A 71 -57.17 -1.44 27.65
CA GLN A 71 -56.31 -2.43 28.30
C GLN A 71 -55.18 -1.77 29.10
N THR A 72 -54.72 -2.45 30.16
CA THR A 72 -53.61 -1.99 31.00
C THR A 72 -52.37 -1.68 30.15
N GLY A 73 -51.85 -0.46 30.29
CA GLY A 73 -50.64 -0.01 29.58
C GLY A 73 -50.88 0.61 28.19
N VAL A 74 -52.09 0.50 27.63
CA VAL A 74 -52.43 1.19 26.38
C VAL A 74 -52.56 2.70 26.63
N ALA A 75 -51.91 3.52 25.82
CA ALA A 75 -52.02 4.96 25.92
C ALA A 75 -53.37 5.43 25.34
N VAL A 76 -54.18 6.10 26.16
CA VAL A 76 -55.40 6.77 25.71
C VAL A 76 -55.05 8.22 25.45
N ILE A 77 -55.14 8.65 24.19
CA ILE A 77 -54.82 10.03 23.80
C ILE A 77 -56.10 10.68 23.29
N ILE A 78 -56.50 11.79 23.91
CA ILE A 78 -57.65 12.59 23.50
C ILE A 78 -57.12 13.95 23.10
N ALA A 79 -57.34 14.36 21.86
CA ALA A 79 -56.79 15.58 21.32
C ALA A 79 -57.80 16.33 20.45
N ARG A 80 -57.60 17.63 20.28
CA ARG A 80 -58.36 18.43 19.34
C ARG A 80 -57.74 18.35 17.95
N ARG A 81 -58.59 18.27 16.91
CA ARG A 81 -58.20 18.43 15.51
C ARG A 81 -59.25 19.24 14.76
N LEU A 82 -59.00 20.54 14.63
CA LEU A 82 -59.88 21.43 13.87
C LEU A 82 -59.66 21.30 12.36
N ARG A 83 -60.75 21.26 11.59
CA ARG A 83 -60.73 21.37 10.13
C ARG A 83 -61.03 22.81 9.72
N LEU A 84 -60.43 23.33 8.66
CA LEU A 84 -60.77 24.69 8.22
C LEU A 84 -62.24 24.75 7.77
N ARG A 85 -63.08 25.46 8.53
CA ARG A 85 -64.51 25.67 8.25
C ARG A 85 -64.97 27.00 8.84
N ARG A 86 -66.05 27.56 8.30
CA ARG A 86 -66.74 28.72 8.88
C ARG A 86 -67.80 28.23 9.85
N LEU A 87 -67.84 28.76 11.09
CA LEU A 87 -68.86 28.37 12.06
C LEU A 87 -70.13 29.21 11.89
N SER A 88 -69.97 30.53 11.69
CA SER A 88 -71.09 31.46 11.61
C SER A 88 -71.52 31.77 10.17
N ALA A 89 -72.82 32.01 9.96
CA ALA A 89 -73.34 32.52 8.70
C ALA A 89 -73.58 34.03 8.82
N TYR A 90 -72.80 34.83 8.10
CA TYR A 90 -72.98 36.27 8.04
C TYR A 90 -73.92 36.64 6.89
N GLY A 91 -75.07 37.25 7.22
CA GLY A 91 -76.00 37.78 6.21
C GLY A 91 -75.49 39.11 5.64
N GLY A 92 -75.75 39.36 4.35
CA GLY A 92 -75.22 40.53 3.64
C GLY A 92 -75.83 41.89 4.03
N THR A 93 -76.91 41.93 4.80
CA THR A 93 -77.67 43.16 5.09
C THR A 93 -77.73 43.53 6.58
N ALA A 94 -77.18 42.70 7.48
CA ALA A 94 -77.16 42.95 8.91
C ALA A 94 -75.73 42.98 9.43
N SER A 95 -75.45 43.87 10.38
CA SER A 95 -74.17 43.86 11.10
C SER A 95 -73.98 42.49 11.76
N PRO A 96 -72.80 41.86 11.65
CA PRO A 96 -72.54 40.61 12.32
C PRO A 96 -72.78 40.75 13.83
N ARG A 97 -73.36 39.72 14.43
CA ARG A 97 -73.47 39.69 15.89
C ARG A 97 -72.08 39.48 16.49
N GLY A 98 -71.74 40.24 17.53
CA GLY A 98 -70.41 40.20 18.14
C GLY A 98 -70.03 38.83 18.70
N ASP A 99 -71.00 38.08 19.23
CA ASP A 99 -70.83 36.69 19.67
C ASP A 99 -70.43 35.74 18.53
N GLY A 100 -70.99 35.94 17.33
CA GLY A 100 -70.60 35.18 16.14
C GLY A 100 -69.19 35.50 15.66
N ILE A 101 -68.79 36.79 15.70
CA ILE A 101 -67.42 37.21 15.37
C ILE A 101 -66.43 36.60 16.37
N ASP A 102 -66.68 36.75 17.67
CA ASP A 102 -65.79 36.25 18.72
C ASP A 102 -65.61 34.73 18.59
N ARG A 103 -66.71 33.98 18.38
CA ARG A 103 -66.67 32.53 18.19
C ARG A 103 -65.86 32.12 16.95
N ASP A 104 -66.00 32.82 15.83
CA ASP A 104 -65.24 32.54 14.61
C ASP A 104 -63.74 32.90 14.80
N LEU A 105 -63.42 33.99 15.50
CA LEU A 105 -62.04 34.40 15.79
C LEU A 105 -61.35 33.43 16.75
N ASP A 106 -62.07 32.95 17.76
CA ASP A 106 -61.60 31.91 18.68
C ASP A 106 -61.31 30.61 17.94
N TYR A 107 -62.18 30.24 16.99
CA TYR A 107 -61.97 29.07 16.13
C TYR A 107 -60.70 29.19 15.28
N LEU A 108 -60.49 30.34 14.63
CA LEU A 108 -59.31 30.59 13.81
C LEU A 108 -58.03 30.55 14.66
N THR A 109 -58.07 31.17 15.85
CA THR A 109 -56.94 31.17 16.78
C THR A 109 -56.61 29.74 17.25
N ALA A 110 -57.63 28.96 17.60
CA ALA A 110 -57.45 27.56 17.99
C ALA A 110 -56.92 26.70 16.83
N ALA A 111 -57.40 26.92 15.61
CA ALA A 111 -56.97 26.19 14.43
C ALA A 111 -55.51 26.50 14.07
N LEU A 112 -55.09 27.77 14.19
CA LEU A 112 -53.69 28.18 14.02
C LEU A 112 -52.78 27.52 15.06
N GLY A 113 -53.21 27.46 16.33
CA GLY A 113 -52.47 26.76 17.38
C GLY A 113 -52.33 25.25 17.13
N ASP A 114 -53.35 24.61 16.53
CA ASP A 114 -53.28 23.21 16.14
C ASP A 114 -52.32 22.99 14.96
N VAL A 115 -52.25 23.92 14.01
CA VAL A 115 -51.26 23.92 12.93
C VAL A 115 -49.84 24.10 13.47
N ASP A 116 -49.60 25.05 14.37
CA ASP A 116 -48.28 25.26 14.98
C ASP A 116 -47.79 24.00 15.72
N ARG A 117 -48.69 23.34 16.46
CA ARG A 117 -48.40 22.05 17.10
C ARG A 117 -48.12 20.94 16.09
N ALA A 118 -48.87 20.86 14.99
CA ALA A 118 -48.59 19.88 13.94
C ALA A 118 -47.22 20.14 13.29
N MET A 119 -46.81 21.40 13.16
CA MET A 119 -45.52 21.80 12.60
C MET A 119 -44.34 21.69 13.58
N SER A 120 -44.57 21.47 14.88
CA SER A 120 -43.48 21.31 15.86
C SER A 120 -42.76 19.96 15.74
N GLY A 121 -43.39 18.94 15.14
CA GLY A 121 -42.81 17.61 14.92
C GLY A 121 -42.12 17.43 13.57
N ASN A 122 -42.10 18.45 12.71
CA ASN A 122 -41.55 18.35 11.37
C ASN A 122 -40.03 18.59 11.37
N VAL A 123 -39.34 17.98 10.39
CA VAL A 123 -37.94 18.29 10.10
C VAL A 123 -37.82 19.75 9.65
N ARG A 124 -36.98 20.53 10.33
CA ARG A 124 -36.71 21.92 10.00
C ARG A 124 -35.28 22.04 9.48
N LEU A 125 -35.13 22.73 8.36
CA LEU A 125 -33.83 23.13 7.84
C LEU A 125 -33.37 24.40 8.54
N ASP A 126 -32.06 24.61 8.59
CA ASP A 126 -31.50 25.90 8.95
C ASP A 126 -31.98 26.97 7.95
N PRO A 127 -32.31 28.20 8.38
CA PRO A 127 -32.75 29.26 7.49
C PRO A 127 -31.78 29.54 6.33
N ALA A 128 -30.47 29.37 6.54
CA ALA A 128 -29.45 29.54 5.49
C ALA A 128 -29.58 28.52 4.35
N ASN A 129 -30.28 27.41 4.60
CA ASN A 129 -30.46 26.32 3.64
C ASN A 129 -31.90 26.20 3.12
N ALA A 130 -32.80 27.11 3.50
CA ALA A 130 -34.22 27.01 3.18
C ALA A 130 -34.53 27.03 1.67
N GLU A 131 -33.72 27.73 0.88
CA GLU A 131 -33.87 27.81 -0.58
C GLU A 131 -33.02 26.77 -1.34
N THR A 132 -32.04 26.17 -0.67
CA THR A 132 -31.03 25.31 -1.32
C THR A 132 -31.17 23.84 -0.96
N ALA A 133 -31.87 23.51 0.13
CA ALA A 133 -32.06 22.14 0.61
C ALA A 133 -33.54 21.78 0.77
N SER A 134 -33.85 20.49 0.65
CA SER A 134 -35.20 19.94 0.77
C SER A 134 -35.37 19.17 2.08
N ALA A 135 -36.46 19.45 2.80
CA ALA A 135 -36.88 18.70 3.98
C ALA A 135 -37.71 17.45 3.64
N ALA A 136 -37.89 17.14 2.34
CA ALA A 136 -38.65 15.97 1.92
C ALA A 136 -37.93 14.68 2.33
N LEU A 137 -38.63 13.82 3.07
CA LEU A 137 -38.11 12.51 3.42
C LEU A 137 -38.13 11.57 2.20
N PRO A 138 -37.10 10.74 2.00
CA PRO A 138 -37.11 9.72 0.97
C PRO A 138 -38.20 8.68 1.23
N LYS A 139 -38.53 7.86 0.21
CA LYS A 139 -39.42 6.71 0.41
C LYS A 139 -38.87 5.81 1.51
N ILE A 140 -39.74 5.40 2.42
CA ILE A 140 -39.38 4.57 3.57
C ILE A 140 -38.78 3.25 3.06
N ALA A 141 -37.55 2.98 3.45
CA ALA A 141 -36.86 1.71 3.24
C ALA A 141 -36.52 1.12 4.60
N ALA A 142 -37.16 -0.01 4.93
CA ALA A 142 -36.97 -0.66 6.23
C ALA A 142 -35.49 -1.03 6.48
N GLY A 143 -35.01 -0.78 7.70
CA GLY A 143 -33.64 -1.13 8.12
C GLY A 143 -32.54 -0.16 7.68
N ARG A 144 -32.86 0.88 6.89
CA ARG A 144 -31.89 1.88 6.43
C ARG A 144 -31.88 3.14 7.29
N ALA A 145 -30.71 3.71 7.49
CA ALA A 145 -30.55 4.99 8.16
C ALA A 145 -31.04 6.17 7.28
N LEU A 146 -31.43 7.27 7.88
CA LEU A 146 -31.65 8.54 7.19
C LEU A 146 -30.35 9.36 7.23
N ILE A 147 -29.85 9.78 6.07
CA ILE A 147 -28.62 10.57 5.94
C ILE A 147 -28.85 11.80 5.05
N TRP A 148 -27.92 12.75 5.08
CA TRP A 148 -27.81 13.75 4.01
C TRP A 148 -27.29 13.08 2.74
N ASN A 149 -27.84 13.49 1.59
CA ASN A 149 -27.31 13.06 0.29
C ASN A 149 -25.93 13.67 0.02
N ASP A 150 -25.22 13.12 -0.96
CA ASP A 150 -23.85 13.58 -1.29
C ASP A 150 -23.80 15.04 -1.75
N ALA A 151 -24.90 15.56 -2.30
CA ALA A 151 -25.04 16.95 -2.71
C ALA A 151 -25.32 17.92 -1.53
N GLY A 152 -25.55 17.40 -0.32
CA GLY A 152 -25.87 18.19 0.88
C GLY A 152 -27.18 18.99 0.79
N ASN A 153 -28.06 18.68 -0.17
CA ASN A 153 -29.27 19.44 -0.46
C ASN A 153 -30.57 18.68 -0.15
N GLY A 154 -30.49 17.54 0.53
CA GLY A 154 -31.66 16.79 0.96
C GLY A 154 -31.32 15.48 1.64
N PHE A 155 -32.35 14.74 2.04
CA PHE A 155 -32.22 13.46 2.71
C PHE A 155 -32.21 12.27 1.75
N ALA A 156 -31.46 11.24 2.10
CA ALA A 156 -31.40 9.97 1.38
C ALA A 156 -31.40 8.78 2.36
N ASN A 157 -31.74 7.60 1.84
CA ASN A 157 -31.61 6.36 2.59
C ASN A 157 -30.14 5.93 2.56
N GLY A 158 -29.52 5.91 3.74
CA GLY A 158 -28.14 5.51 3.95
C GLY A 158 -27.95 4.00 4.12
N PRO A 159 -26.80 3.61 4.67
CA PRO A 159 -26.49 2.21 4.90
C PRO A 159 -27.42 1.58 5.94
N GLU A 160 -27.60 0.26 5.85
CA GLU A 160 -28.27 -0.51 6.89
C GLU A 160 -27.33 -0.81 8.07
N ALA A 161 -27.91 -1.15 9.23
CA ALA A 161 -27.13 -1.42 10.44
C ALA A 161 -26.06 -2.51 10.25
N GLY A 162 -26.32 -3.51 9.40
CA GLY A 162 -25.37 -4.57 9.06
C GLY A 162 -24.17 -4.05 8.26
N GLU A 163 -24.37 -3.11 7.33
CA GLU A 163 -23.30 -2.49 6.54
C GLU A 163 -22.40 -1.62 7.43
N ILE A 164 -23.00 -0.85 8.35
CA ILE A 164 -22.26 -0.04 9.34
C ILE A 164 -21.42 -0.93 10.27
N ALA A 165 -22.00 -2.03 10.76
CA ALA A 165 -21.29 -2.99 11.60
C ALA A 165 -20.11 -3.66 10.88
N ARG A 166 -20.29 -4.04 9.60
CA ARG A 166 -19.24 -4.61 8.76
C ARG A 166 -18.10 -3.62 8.51
N ALA A 167 -18.40 -2.33 8.29
CA ALA A 167 -17.37 -1.30 8.12
C ALA A 167 -16.46 -1.19 9.36
N GLY A 168 -17.03 -1.29 10.57
CA GLY A 168 -16.25 -1.35 11.82
C GLY A 168 -15.35 -2.58 11.89
N GLN A 169 -15.85 -3.76 11.50
CA GLN A 169 -15.06 -4.99 11.45
C GLN A 169 -13.93 -4.93 10.41
N HIS A 170 -14.17 -4.34 9.24
CA HIS A 170 -13.14 -4.12 8.23
C HIS A 170 -12.04 -3.18 8.73
N GLY A 171 -12.39 -2.15 9.51
CA GLY A 171 -11.41 -1.28 10.16
C GLY A 171 -10.52 -2.03 11.16
N VAL A 172 -11.10 -2.91 11.98
CA VAL A 172 -10.34 -3.77 12.91
C VAL A 172 -9.44 -4.74 12.16
N LEU A 173 -9.94 -5.40 11.10
CA LEU A 173 -9.14 -6.30 10.27
C LEU A 173 -7.98 -5.58 9.56
N ALA A 174 -8.20 -4.36 9.09
CA ALA A 174 -7.16 -3.54 8.46
C ALA A 174 -6.08 -3.13 9.48
N LEU A 175 -6.48 -2.76 10.70
CA LEU A 175 -5.54 -2.46 11.78
C LEU A 175 -4.74 -3.70 12.20
N ASP A 176 -5.40 -4.85 12.35
CA ASP A 176 -4.74 -6.13 12.63
C ASP A 176 -3.75 -6.51 11.52
N ALA A 177 -4.12 -6.31 10.24
CA ALA A 177 -3.24 -6.56 9.11
C ALA A 177 -2.01 -5.62 9.12
N ALA A 178 -2.21 -4.34 9.42
CA ALA A 178 -1.12 -3.37 9.57
C ALA A 178 -0.16 -3.77 10.70
N ASN A 179 -0.70 -4.11 11.88
CA ASN A 179 0.08 -4.58 13.04
C ASN A 179 0.86 -5.86 12.73
N ARG A 180 0.25 -6.81 11.99
CA ARG A 180 0.96 -8.03 11.53
C ARG A 180 2.06 -7.71 10.53
N SER A 181 1.84 -6.75 9.64
CA SER A 181 2.85 -6.30 8.67
C SER A 181 4.04 -5.65 9.37
N GLU A 182 3.80 -4.78 10.34
CA GLU A 182 4.84 -4.14 11.15
C GLU A 182 5.63 -5.20 11.95
N ALA A 183 4.93 -6.10 12.63
CA ALA A 183 5.57 -7.21 13.34
C ALA A 183 6.38 -8.13 12.40
N ALA A 184 5.92 -8.35 11.17
CA ALA A 184 6.67 -9.10 10.16
C ALA A 184 7.92 -8.34 9.71
N GLY A 185 7.84 -7.01 9.56
CA GLY A 185 8.99 -6.14 9.31
C GLY A 185 10.03 -6.23 10.41
N THR A 186 9.63 -6.07 11.67
CA THR A 186 10.54 -6.20 12.83
C THR A 186 11.16 -7.60 12.91
N ARG A 187 10.39 -8.66 12.62
CA ARG A 187 10.93 -10.03 12.54
C ARG A 187 11.91 -10.21 11.39
N ALA A 188 11.66 -9.61 10.23
CA ALA A 188 12.57 -9.65 9.09
C ALA A 188 13.88 -8.92 9.39
N GLU A 189 13.82 -7.74 10.03
CA GLU A 189 15.00 -7.00 10.50
C GLU A 189 15.76 -7.80 11.56
N THR A 190 15.06 -8.36 12.55
CA THR A 190 15.67 -9.22 13.58
C THR A 190 16.29 -10.47 12.96
N ALA A 191 15.64 -11.08 11.97
CA ALA A 191 16.16 -12.22 11.23
C ALA A 191 17.36 -11.84 10.37
N LEU A 192 17.38 -10.66 9.75
CA LEU A 192 18.54 -10.13 9.00
C LEU A 192 19.72 -9.88 9.93
N VAL A 193 19.49 -9.24 11.08
CA VAL A 193 20.51 -9.03 12.11
C VAL A 193 21.01 -10.36 12.66
N SER A 194 20.10 -11.30 12.96
CA SER A 194 20.44 -12.63 13.43
C SER A 194 21.17 -13.43 12.35
N PHE A 195 20.81 -13.29 11.08
CA PHE A 195 21.49 -13.92 9.95
C PHE A 195 22.89 -13.32 9.77
N HIS A 196 23.05 -11.99 9.86
CA HIS A 196 24.37 -11.37 9.86
C HIS A 196 25.21 -11.84 11.06
N GLN A 197 24.63 -11.98 12.25
CA GLN A 197 25.31 -12.49 13.44
C GLN A 197 25.63 -13.99 13.37
N GLN A 198 24.74 -14.81 12.80
CA GLN A 198 24.93 -16.25 12.62
C GLN A 198 25.88 -16.57 11.45
N MET A 199 25.81 -15.84 10.34
CA MET A 199 26.79 -15.94 9.25
C MET A 199 28.16 -15.40 9.67
N ALA A 200 28.20 -14.42 10.58
CA ALA A 200 29.45 -14.00 11.23
C ALA A 200 29.98 -15.03 12.26
N GLY A 201 29.26 -16.13 12.54
CA GLY A 201 29.61 -17.07 13.61
C GLY A 201 29.44 -18.57 13.34
N ALA A 202 28.88 -19.01 12.21
CA ALA A 202 28.57 -20.43 11.97
C ALA A 202 28.96 -20.87 10.55
N VAL A 203 30.24 -21.12 10.35
CA VAL A 203 30.72 -22.12 9.39
C VAL A 203 31.25 -23.29 10.23
N LEU A 204 30.37 -24.25 10.51
CA LEU A 204 30.77 -25.53 11.09
C LEU A 204 31.20 -26.44 9.94
N ASP A 205 32.49 -26.40 9.58
CA ASP A 205 33.07 -27.44 8.72
C ASP A 205 33.64 -28.55 9.62
N VAL A 206 33.05 -29.73 9.54
CA VAL A 206 33.50 -30.92 10.28
C VAL A 206 34.42 -31.70 9.37
N ASP A 207 35.74 -31.48 9.51
CA ASP A 207 36.74 -32.34 8.88
C ASP A 207 36.76 -33.70 9.61
N LEU A 208 36.10 -34.70 9.02
CA LEU A 208 36.00 -36.06 9.56
C LEU A 208 37.28 -36.90 9.41
N ARG A 209 38.39 -36.35 8.89
CA ARG A 209 39.64 -37.12 8.68
C ARG A 209 40.71 -36.86 9.73
N ALA A 210 40.74 -35.67 10.31
CA ALA A 210 41.55 -35.39 11.47
C ALA A 210 40.62 -35.45 12.70
N GLN A 211 40.80 -36.40 13.61
CA GLN A 211 40.04 -36.49 14.87
C GLN A 211 40.36 -35.33 15.85
N ASN A 212 40.61 -34.13 15.33
CA ASN A 212 40.94 -32.93 16.07
C ASN A 212 40.04 -31.80 15.57
N VAL A 213 39.22 -31.27 16.47
CA VAL A 213 38.41 -30.07 16.23
C VAL A 213 39.39 -28.89 16.07
N THR A 214 39.75 -28.54 14.83
CA THR A 214 40.40 -27.25 14.56
C THR A 214 39.31 -26.20 14.68
N ALA A 215 39.19 -25.64 15.88
CA ALA A 215 38.34 -24.50 16.15
C ALA A 215 38.59 -23.41 15.11
N TRP A 216 37.52 -23.00 14.42
CA TRP A 216 37.48 -21.79 13.60
C TRP A 216 38.02 -20.63 14.47
N GLN A 217 39.23 -20.18 14.19
CA GLN A 217 39.83 -19.06 14.91
C GLN A 217 39.17 -17.79 14.38
N ASP A 218 38.29 -17.22 15.20
CA ASP A 218 37.76 -15.86 15.09
C ASP A 218 38.84 -14.90 14.56
N GLU A 219 38.53 -14.14 13.50
CA GLU A 219 39.44 -13.17 12.87
C GLU A 219 40.00 -12.16 13.88
N ARG A 220 39.31 -11.96 15.02
CA ARG A 220 39.79 -11.15 16.15
C ARG A 220 41.01 -11.71 16.89
N LYS A 221 41.41 -12.96 16.61
CA LYS A 221 42.55 -13.65 17.24
C LYS A 221 43.72 -13.90 16.28
N MET A 222 43.59 -13.57 15.00
CA MET A 222 44.67 -13.70 14.03
C MET A 222 45.67 -12.54 14.20
N PRO A 223 46.99 -12.78 14.11
CA PRO A 223 47.96 -11.70 13.96
C PRO A 223 47.62 -10.88 12.70
N VAL A 224 47.39 -9.58 12.88
CA VAL A 224 47.06 -8.67 11.77
C VAL A 224 48.31 -7.98 11.28
N ILE A 225 48.47 -7.94 9.96
CA ILE A 225 49.56 -7.30 9.24
C ILE A 225 48.95 -6.28 8.29
N ASP A 226 49.21 -4.99 8.52
CA ASP A 226 48.88 -3.93 7.57
C ASP A 226 50.06 -3.73 6.60
N ALA A 227 49.82 -3.98 5.32
CA ALA A 227 50.78 -3.86 4.23
C ALA A 227 50.34 -2.74 3.27
N ALA A 228 50.78 -1.51 3.58
CA ALA A 228 50.45 -0.32 2.81
C ALA A 228 51.31 -0.12 1.53
N THR A 229 52.34 -0.95 1.33
CA THR A 229 53.26 -0.95 0.19
C THR A 229 53.69 -2.38 -0.13
N ASP A 230 54.47 -2.58 -1.19
CA ASP A 230 55.06 -3.87 -1.56
C ASP A 230 55.72 -4.56 -0.35
N ARG A 231 55.30 -5.80 -0.05
CA ARG A 231 55.76 -6.58 1.12
C ARG A 231 56.14 -8.00 0.72
N ILE A 232 57.28 -8.46 1.21
CA ILE A 232 57.69 -9.87 1.15
C ILE A 232 57.22 -10.56 2.44
N MET A 233 56.50 -11.66 2.30
CA MET A 233 55.99 -12.43 3.44
C MET A 233 57.03 -13.40 4.01
N ASP A 234 57.03 -13.60 5.33
CA ASP A 234 57.85 -14.63 6.00
C ASP A 234 56.98 -15.85 6.34
N ILE A 235 57.53 -17.05 6.17
CA ILE A 235 56.86 -18.32 6.51
C ILE A 235 56.46 -18.40 7.99
N ARG A 236 57.15 -17.68 8.88
CA ARG A 236 56.83 -17.60 10.32
C ARG A 236 55.55 -16.82 10.59
N GLU A 237 55.09 -16.03 9.63
CA GLU A 237 53.84 -15.26 9.69
C GLU A 237 52.63 -16.07 9.19
N THR A 238 52.79 -17.39 9.02
CA THR A 238 51.69 -18.28 8.63
C THR A 238 50.49 -18.14 9.57
N GLY A 239 49.28 -18.09 9.03
CA GLY A 239 48.04 -17.86 9.76
C GLY A 239 47.75 -16.39 10.07
N SER A 240 48.54 -15.44 9.56
CA SER A 240 48.26 -14.00 9.70
C SER A 240 47.18 -13.54 8.73
N LEU A 241 46.45 -12.50 9.14
CA LEU A 241 45.58 -11.69 8.30
C LEU A 241 46.38 -10.51 7.74
N VAL A 242 46.57 -10.46 6.43
CA VAL A 242 47.29 -9.42 5.70
C VAL A 242 46.28 -8.48 5.06
N ARG A 243 46.36 -7.19 5.38
CA ARG A 243 45.56 -6.13 4.76
C ARG A 243 46.43 -5.38 3.77
N LEU A 244 46.16 -5.56 2.48
CA LEU A 244 46.79 -4.80 1.42
C LEU A 244 46.05 -3.48 1.25
N SER A 245 46.77 -2.37 1.19
CA SER A 245 46.17 -1.07 0.87
C SER A 245 47.02 -0.32 -0.15
N ASN A 246 46.37 0.56 -0.92
CA ASN A 246 47.00 1.50 -1.85
C ASN A 246 47.82 0.87 -3.00
N GLY A 247 47.37 -0.23 -3.62
CA GLY A 247 48.11 -0.82 -4.76
C GLY A 247 49.35 -1.62 -4.34
N GLY A 248 49.40 -2.09 -3.09
CA GLY A 248 50.54 -2.79 -2.52
C GLY A 248 50.66 -4.23 -3.04
N ARG A 249 51.85 -4.63 -3.46
CA ARG A 249 52.09 -6.00 -3.95
C ARG A 249 52.54 -6.92 -2.84
N LEU A 250 51.93 -8.10 -2.78
CA LEU A 250 52.39 -9.16 -1.88
C LEU A 250 53.32 -10.11 -2.61
N SER A 251 54.54 -10.25 -2.11
CA SER A 251 55.53 -11.21 -2.60
C SER A 251 55.60 -12.43 -1.68
N LEU A 252 55.27 -13.60 -2.21
CA LEU A 252 55.28 -14.84 -1.44
C LEU A 252 56.65 -15.52 -1.43
N PRO A 253 57.02 -16.21 -0.31
CA PRO A 253 58.22 -17.01 -0.25
C PRO A 253 58.19 -18.16 -1.28
N GLY A 254 59.34 -18.49 -1.87
CA GLY A 254 59.43 -19.59 -2.84
C GLY A 254 58.88 -20.95 -2.35
N VAL A 255 58.36 -21.77 -3.25
CA VAL A 255 57.72 -23.04 -2.89
C VAL A 255 58.75 -24.14 -2.56
N THR A 256 58.54 -24.86 -1.46
CA THR A 256 59.34 -26.04 -1.08
C THR A 256 58.47 -27.03 -0.30
N GLY A 257 58.79 -28.33 -0.31
CA GLY A 257 58.01 -29.35 0.41
C GLY A 257 57.87 -29.11 1.92
N ALA A 258 58.85 -28.44 2.55
CA ALA A 258 58.80 -28.06 3.96
C ALA A 258 57.80 -26.92 4.27
N ARG A 259 57.28 -26.24 3.23
CA ARG A 259 56.30 -25.14 3.34
C ARG A 259 54.87 -25.59 3.06
N ASN A 260 54.63 -26.90 2.91
CA ASN A 260 53.27 -27.43 2.82
C ASN A 260 52.47 -27.03 4.06
N GLY A 261 51.35 -26.34 3.85
CA GLY A 261 50.48 -25.82 4.92
C GLY A 261 50.79 -24.40 5.39
N VAL A 262 51.79 -23.71 4.81
CA VAL A 262 51.92 -22.25 5.02
C VAL A 262 50.72 -21.56 4.40
N ARG A 263 50.06 -20.70 5.18
CA ARG A 263 48.84 -20.00 4.78
C ARG A 263 48.88 -18.53 5.14
N TYR A 264 48.33 -17.68 4.29
CA TYR A 264 48.07 -16.27 4.61
C TYR A 264 46.66 -15.93 4.19
N ARG A 265 45.91 -15.21 5.03
CA ARG A 265 44.66 -14.61 4.61
C ARG A 265 44.95 -13.21 4.13
N VAL A 266 44.61 -12.88 2.90
CA VAL A 266 44.87 -11.56 2.32
C VAL A 266 43.55 -10.88 2.03
N VAL A 267 43.41 -9.66 2.53
CA VAL A 267 42.27 -8.78 2.29
C VAL A 267 42.76 -7.54 1.57
N ASN A 268 42.09 -7.16 0.50
CA ASN A 268 42.30 -5.84 -0.09
C ASN A 268 41.48 -4.81 0.72
N GLY A 269 42.15 -3.77 1.22
CA GLY A 269 41.61 -2.75 2.11
C GLY A 269 42.10 -2.84 3.55
N ASP A 270 42.02 -1.71 4.23
CA ASP A 270 42.27 -1.53 5.67
C ASP A 270 41.18 -2.12 6.59
N GLY A 271 40.16 -2.77 6.03
CA GLY A 271 39.01 -3.31 6.76
C GLY A 271 37.96 -2.26 7.17
N THR A 272 38.06 -1.01 6.70
CA THR A 272 37.03 0.03 6.93
C THR A 272 36.16 0.22 5.67
N MET A 273 34.85 0.43 5.84
CA MET A 273 33.87 0.57 4.74
C MET A 273 33.81 1.99 4.11
N VAL A 274 34.87 2.80 4.23
CA VAL A 274 34.84 4.21 3.77
C VAL A 274 35.70 4.41 2.53
N ASP A 275 35.07 4.69 1.40
CA ASP A 275 35.59 4.82 0.03
C ASP A 275 37.03 5.34 -0.10
N ILE A 276 37.86 4.57 -0.82
CA ILE A 276 39.12 5.04 -1.41
C ILE A 276 39.07 4.61 -2.87
N ALA A 277 38.66 5.53 -3.74
CA ALA A 277 38.83 5.41 -5.17
C ALA A 277 40.25 5.84 -5.52
N ALA A 278 41.20 4.90 -5.58
CA ALA A 278 42.43 4.98 -6.39
C ALA A 278 43.42 3.87 -5.99
N ALA A 279 43.56 2.85 -6.84
CA ALA A 279 44.86 2.31 -7.27
C ALA A 279 44.61 1.06 -8.12
N SER A 280 44.80 1.18 -9.43
CA SER A 280 45.03 0.01 -10.29
C SER A 280 46.36 -0.64 -9.86
N GLY A 281 46.37 -1.87 -9.32
CA GLY A 281 47.64 -2.60 -9.19
C GLY A 281 47.82 -3.64 -8.08
N ASP A 282 46.79 -4.03 -7.32
CA ASP A 282 46.92 -5.07 -6.27
C ASP A 282 47.07 -6.49 -6.88
N ASP A 283 48.29 -6.79 -7.37
CA ASP A 283 48.69 -8.11 -7.87
C ASP A 283 49.45 -8.89 -6.77
N ILE A 284 49.01 -10.10 -6.44
CA ILE A 284 49.79 -11.05 -5.61
C ILE A 284 50.78 -11.79 -6.52
N LEU A 285 52.07 -11.61 -6.26
CA LEU A 285 53.16 -12.21 -7.04
C LEU A 285 53.90 -13.26 -6.20
N SER A 286 54.17 -14.44 -6.78
CA SER A 286 55.16 -15.36 -6.19
C SER A 286 56.55 -14.96 -6.65
N LEU A 287 57.51 -14.88 -5.72
CA LEU A 287 58.94 -14.84 -6.04
C LEU A 287 59.52 -16.25 -5.90
N ASP A 288 59.14 -17.14 -6.82
CA ASP A 288 59.61 -18.53 -6.84
C ASP A 288 60.98 -18.67 -7.52
N GLY A 289 61.93 -17.76 -7.27
CA GLY A 289 63.31 -17.84 -7.82
C GLY A 289 63.43 -17.91 -9.35
N ALA A 290 62.32 -17.89 -10.09
CA ALA A 290 62.19 -18.05 -11.53
C ALA A 290 61.09 -17.09 -12.02
N GLY A 291 61.36 -15.78 -11.95
CA GLY A 291 60.45 -14.72 -12.41
C GLY A 291 59.23 -14.49 -11.51
N ALA A 292 58.71 -13.26 -11.53
CA ALA A 292 57.47 -12.91 -10.83
C ALA A 292 56.28 -13.53 -11.57
N ARG A 293 55.51 -14.40 -10.90
CA ARG A 293 54.29 -15.00 -11.44
C ARG A 293 53.08 -14.52 -10.65
N ALA A 294 52.12 -13.88 -11.33
CA ALA A 294 50.85 -13.52 -10.72
C ALA A 294 50.09 -14.79 -10.30
N ILE A 295 49.77 -14.89 -9.00
CA ILE A 295 49.02 -16.01 -8.43
C ILE A 295 47.52 -15.69 -8.44
N TYR A 296 47.16 -14.49 -8.00
CA TYR A 296 45.76 -14.07 -7.87
C TYR A 296 45.64 -12.54 -7.94
N PRO A 297 44.71 -11.98 -8.74
CA PRO A 297 44.37 -10.57 -8.66
C PRO A 297 43.45 -10.31 -7.46
N LEU A 298 43.65 -9.20 -6.74
CA LEU A 298 42.70 -8.73 -5.73
C LEU A 298 42.08 -7.40 -6.19
N PRO A 299 41.11 -7.44 -7.12
CA PRO A 299 40.66 -6.24 -7.83
C PRO A 299 39.86 -5.25 -6.97
N LEU A 300 39.23 -5.69 -5.87
CA LEU A 300 38.40 -4.81 -5.03
C LEU A 300 38.77 -4.78 -3.56
N ARG A 301 38.53 -3.63 -2.95
CA ARG A 301 38.47 -3.48 -1.50
C ARG A 301 37.36 -4.35 -0.90
N GLY A 302 37.71 -5.20 0.06
CA GLY A 302 36.85 -6.18 0.70
C GLY A 302 36.99 -7.58 0.12
N ASP A 303 37.70 -7.76 -1.00
CA ASP A 303 38.06 -9.09 -1.50
C ASP A 303 39.01 -9.75 -0.52
N CYS A 304 38.73 -11.01 -0.21
CA CYS A 304 39.46 -11.82 0.75
C CYS A 304 39.79 -13.17 0.13
N VAL A 305 41.06 -13.56 0.23
CA VAL A 305 41.59 -14.80 -0.31
C VAL A 305 42.53 -15.47 0.68
N ASP A 306 42.42 -16.79 0.81
CA ASP A 306 43.43 -17.59 1.51
C ASP A 306 44.48 -18.05 0.49
N LEU A 307 45.73 -17.63 0.70
CA LEU A 307 46.89 -18.10 -0.06
C LEU A 307 47.49 -19.30 0.65
N ILE A 308 47.60 -20.42 -0.03
CA ILE A 308 48.05 -21.69 0.56
C ILE A 308 49.19 -22.26 -0.29
N CYS A 309 50.26 -22.68 0.39
CA CYS A 309 51.33 -23.46 -0.21
C CYS A 309 51.08 -24.96 0.02
N ASP A 310 50.95 -25.75 -1.05
CA ASP A 310 50.85 -27.22 -0.97
C ASP A 310 52.23 -27.92 -0.97
N GLY A 311 53.31 -27.14 -0.92
CA GLY A 311 54.69 -27.60 -0.99
C GLY A 311 55.26 -27.72 -2.41
N GLY A 312 54.41 -27.65 -3.45
CA GLY A 312 54.81 -27.62 -4.86
C GLY A 312 54.43 -26.33 -5.59
N ARG A 313 53.39 -25.63 -5.12
CA ARG A 313 52.92 -24.35 -5.67
C ARG A 313 52.23 -23.51 -4.59
N TRP A 314 52.05 -22.23 -4.90
CA TRP A 314 51.02 -21.41 -4.28
C TRP A 314 49.72 -21.51 -5.07
N PHE A 315 48.60 -21.57 -4.36
CA PHE A 315 47.29 -21.39 -4.93
C PHE A 315 46.46 -20.48 -4.01
N ALA A 316 45.47 -19.85 -4.62
CA ALA A 316 44.56 -18.93 -3.97
C ALA A 316 43.18 -19.59 -3.84
N ALA A 317 42.61 -19.51 -2.63
CA ALA A 317 41.27 -19.98 -2.30
C ALA A 317 40.43 -18.75 -1.91
N PRO A 318 39.56 -18.25 -2.80
CA PRO A 318 38.71 -17.09 -2.51
C PRO A 318 37.79 -17.37 -1.32
N ILE A 319 37.60 -16.37 -0.45
CA ILE A 319 36.74 -16.45 0.75
C ILE A 319 35.56 -15.51 0.62
N ARG A 320 35.83 -14.27 0.20
CA ARG A 320 34.81 -13.24 -0.01
C ARG A 320 35.20 -12.46 -1.25
N GLU A 321 34.37 -12.51 -2.28
CA GLU A 321 34.52 -11.67 -3.46
C GLU A 321 33.19 -10.96 -3.67
N SER A 322 33.16 -9.66 -3.43
CA SER A 322 31.97 -8.86 -3.73
C SER A 322 31.96 -8.62 -5.23
N GLY A 323 31.59 -9.61 -6.04
CA GLY A 323 31.80 -9.50 -7.47
C GLY A 323 30.98 -8.38 -8.13
N PRO A 324 31.31 -8.03 -9.39
CA PRO A 324 30.87 -6.76 -9.95
C PRO A 324 29.36 -6.65 -10.05
N VAL A 325 28.90 -5.47 -9.61
CA VAL A 325 27.58 -4.94 -9.87
C VAL A 325 27.69 -3.91 -10.97
N VAL A 326 26.98 -4.16 -12.06
CA VAL A 326 26.84 -3.22 -13.17
C VAL A 326 25.36 -3.01 -13.44
N LYS A 327 24.93 -1.76 -13.49
CA LYS A 327 23.57 -1.34 -13.85
C LYS A 327 23.65 -0.28 -14.94
N LEU A 328 23.14 -0.63 -16.11
CA LEU A 328 23.07 0.23 -17.28
C LEU A 328 21.62 0.51 -17.60
N LEU A 329 21.36 1.72 -18.08
CA LEU A 329 20.05 2.17 -18.52
C LEU A 329 20.16 2.73 -19.94
N ARG A 330 19.07 2.60 -20.68
CA ARG A 330 18.87 3.27 -21.96
C ARG A 330 17.68 4.20 -21.82
N THR A 331 17.95 5.48 -21.71
CA THR A 331 16.97 6.52 -21.39
C THR A 331 16.41 7.22 -22.61
N GLY A 332 17.25 7.42 -23.62
CA GLY A 332 16.86 7.95 -24.92
C GLY A 332 16.28 6.91 -25.87
N VAL A 333 15.68 7.38 -26.95
CA VAL A 333 15.20 6.54 -28.05
C VAL A 333 16.40 5.93 -28.80
N GLN A 334 16.27 4.67 -29.24
CA GLN A 334 17.20 4.05 -30.17
C GLN A 334 16.46 3.39 -31.32
N ASP A 335 16.86 3.70 -32.56
CA ASP A 335 16.32 3.05 -33.74
C ASP A 335 16.86 1.62 -33.88
N ILE A 336 15.96 0.70 -34.24
CA ILE A 336 16.23 -0.69 -34.60
C ILE A 336 15.76 -0.86 -36.05
N PRO A 337 16.68 -0.80 -37.04
CA PRO A 337 16.32 -1.01 -38.44
C PRO A 337 15.77 -2.42 -38.74
N ALA A 338 15.05 -2.56 -39.85
CA ALA A 338 14.51 -3.85 -40.26
C ALA A 338 15.58 -4.88 -40.65
N GLY A 339 15.29 -6.17 -40.39
CA GLY A 339 16.05 -7.30 -40.95
C GLY A 339 17.40 -7.63 -40.29
N GLY A 340 17.82 -6.91 -39.24
CA GLY A 340 19.11 -7.08 -38.59
C GLY A 340 19.08 -7.43 -37.09
N PHE A 341 20.25 -7.70 -36.54
CA PHE A 341 20.50 -7.75 -35.10
C PHE A 341 21.30 -6.51 -34.71
N PHE A 342 20.83 -5.74 -33.74
CA PHE A 342 21.42 -4.45 -33.38
C PHE A 342 21.94 -4.50 -31.96
N LEU A 343 23.04 -3.80 -31.71
CA LEU A 343 23.56 -3.62 -30.36
C LEU A 343 22.69 -2.63 -29.61
N VAL A 344 22.37 -2.94 -28.36
CA VAL A 344 21.75 -1.97 -27.48
C VAL A 344 22.83 -1.02 -26.98
N GLU A 345 22.67 0.26 -27.27
CA GLU A 345 23.60 1.30 -26.86
C GLU A 345 23.13 1.86 -25.52
N TRP A 346 23.92 1.65 -24.47
CA TRP A 346 23.62 2.17 -23.14
C TRP A 346 24.08 3.62 -23.02
N ASP A 347 23.15 4.52 -22.69
CA ASP A 347 23.43 5.96 -22.59
C ASP A 347 23.63 6.44 -21.15
N GLN A 348 23.29 5.60 -20.16
CA GLN A 348 23.47 5.90 -18.75
C GLN A 348 24.05 4.70 -18.01
N VAL A 349 25.15 4.93 -17.30
CA VAL A 349 25.72 4.00 -16.33
C VAL A 349 25.17 4.41 -14.96
N ALA A 350 24.19 3.67 -14.45
CA ALA A 350 23.61 3.92 -13.13
C ALA A 350 24.53 3.41 -12.01
N GLU A 351 25.22 2.29 -12.25
CA GLU A 351 26.21 1.73 -11.34
C GLU A 351 27.24 0.94 -12.16
N ASP A 352 28.51 1.15 -11.90
CA ASP A 352 29.58 0.30 -12.38
C ASP A 352 30.66 0.26 -11.32
N SER A 353 30.52 -0.71 -10.42
CA SER A 353 31.39 -0.86 -9.25
C SER A 353 32.86 -1.14 -9.62
N HIS A 354 33.15 -1.50 -10.87
CA HIS A 354 34.45 -2.01 -11.30
C HIS A 354 34.98 -1.38 -12.60
N GLY A 355 34.30 -0.38 -13.15
CA GLY A 355 34.69 0.25 -14.42
C GLY A 355 34.71 -0.73 -15.59
N LEU A 356 33.79 -1.71 -15.60
CA LEU A 356 33.73 -2.78 -16.60
C LEU A 356 32.91 -2.38 -17.83
N TYR A 357 32.12 -1.31 -17.76
CA TYR A 357 31.39 -0.81 -18.91
C TYR A 357 32.35 -0.28 -19.97
N ASP A 358 32.25 -0.84 -21.17
CA ASP A 358 33.01 -0.43 -22.34
C ASP A 358 32.05 0.16 -23.38
N ALA A 359 32.12 1.49 -23.53
CA ALA A 359 31.28 2.23 -24.46
C ALA A 359 31.53 1.85 -25.93
N ALA A 360 32.71 1.36 -26.29
CA ALA A 360 32.99 0.90 -27.66
C ALA A 360 32.35 -0.47 -27.96
N LEU A 361 32.13 -1.28 -26.93
CA LEU A 361 31.44 -2.57 -27.03
C LEU A 361 29.94 -2.48 -26.78
N HIS A 362 29.48 -1.36 -26.20
CA HIS A 362 28.14 -1.18 -25.63
C HIS A 362 27.76 -2.35 -24.70
N GLY A 363 28.69 -2.71 -23.82
CA GLY A 363 28.57 -3.85 -22.95
C GLY A 363 29.58 -3.82 -21.82
N VAL A 364 29.74 -4.95 -21.15
CA VAL A 364 30.74 -5.14 -20.08
C VAL A 364 31.88 -6.00 -20.59
N ASN A 365 33.11 -5.66 -20.21
CA ASN A 365 34.33 -6.35 -20.61
C ASN A 365 35.22 -6.62 -19.38
N ASN A 366 36.23 -7.46 -19.52
CA ASN A 366 37.17 -7.81 -18.46
C ASN A 366 36.51 -8.42 -17.21
N LEU A 367 35.40 -9.14 -17.39
CA LEU A 367 34.76 -9.89 -16.33
C LEU A 367 35.70 -10.98 -15.81
N SER A 368 35.81 -11.09 -14.48
CA SER A 368 36.55 -12.19 -13.87
C SER A 368 35.84 -13.54 -14.09
N PRO A 369 36.58 -14.66 -14.10
CA PRO A 369 35.97 -15.98 -14.21
C PRO A 369 34.97 -16.23 -13.07
N GLY A 370 33.78 -16.74 -13.41
CA GLY A 370 32.74 -17.00 -12.41
C GLY A 370 31.33 -17.08 -12.98
N PHE A 371 30.35 -17.09 -12.08
CA PHE A 371 28.93 -17.07 -12.43
C PHE A 371 28.33 -15.70 -12.14
N TYR A 372 27.60 -15.19 -13.13
CA TYR A 372 26.95 -13.90 -13.09
C TYR A 372 25.47 -14.07 -13.34
N HIS A 373 24.65 -13.49 -12.47
CA HIS A 373 23.25 -13.25 -12.80
C HIS A 373 23.17 -12.07 -13.75
N VAL A 374 22.46 -12.27 -14.85
CA VAL A 374 22.16 -11.26 -15.85
C VAL A 374 20.66 -11.04 -15.87
N ASP A 375 20.26 -9.78 -15.80
CA ASP A 375 18.89 -9.36 -15.98
C ASP A 375 18.84 -8.16 -16.93
N ALA A 376 18.26 -8.35 -18.11
CA ALA A 376 18.14 -7.28 -19.09
C ALA A 376 16.72 -7.17 -19.62
N GLY A 377 16.26 -5.94 -19.82
CA GLY A 377 14.96 -5.66 -20.39
C GLY A 377 15.04 -4.49 -21.36
N LEU A 378 14.27 -4.54 -22.43
CA LEU A 378 14.16 -3.43 -23.38
C LEU A 378 12.72 -2.97 -23.50
N HIS A 379 12.53 -1.67 -23.40
CA HIS A 379 11.26 -1.02 -23.65
C HIS A 379 11.02 -0.87 -25.14
N PHE A 380 10.01 -1.55 -25.68
CA PHE A 380 9.62 -1.38 -27.08
C PHE A 380 8.48 -0.38 -27.20
N ALA A 381 8.62 0.57 -28.13
CA ALA A 381 7.53 1.45 -28.51
C ALA A 381 6.40 0.63 -29.15
N ILE A 382 5.19 0.74 -28.61
CA ILE A 382 4.00 0.08 -29.17
C ILE A 382 3.58 0.82 -30.44
N ASN A 383 3.26 0.04 -31.49
CA ASN A 383 2.90 0.55 -32.81
C ASN A 383 1.56 -0.02 -33.28
N ALA A 384 1.13 0.31 -34.50
CA ALA A 384 -0.13 -0.18 -35.06
C ALA A 384 -0.16 -1.69 -35.29
N ASP A 385 0.99 -2.32 -35.53
CA ASP A 385 1.11 -3.75 -35.83
C ASP A 385 1.93 -4.46 -34.74
N PRO A 386 1.52 -5.67 -34.33
CA PRO A 386 2.28 -6.47 -33.39
C PRO A 386 3.55 -7.02 -34.05
N VAL A 387 4.65 -7.09 -33.30
CA VAL A 387 5.96 -7.50 -33.83
C VAL A 387 6.62 -8.47 -32.87
N ALA A 388 7.18 -9.57 -33.40
CA ALA A 388 8.00 -10.45 -32.60
C ALA A 388 9.35 -9.77 -32.34
N ALA A 389 9.64 -9.52 -31.05
CA ALA A 389 10.90 -8.95 -30.59
C ALA A 389 11.70 -10.03 -29.87
N ASN A 390 13.00 -10.03 -30.13
CA ASN A 390 13.96 -10.94 -29.55
C ASN A 390 15.10 -10.14 -28.96
N ILE A 391 15.47 -10.48 -27.73
CA ILE A 391 16.64 -9.92 -27.06
C ILE A 391 17.61 -11.05 -26.75
N TYR A 392 18.89 -10.75 -26.91
CA TYR A 392 19.98 -11.69 -26.80
C TYR A 392 21.03 -11.12 -25.87
N VAL A 393 21.43 -11.86 -24.85
CA VAL A 393 22.67 -11.60 -24.13
C VAL A 393 23.74 -12.40 -24.85
N GLU A 394 24.66 -11.71 -25.52
CA GLU A 394 25.81 -12.33 -26.16
C GLU A 394 27.00 -12.35 -25.21
N ARG A 395 27.79 -13.42 -25.28
CA ARG A 395 29.05 -13.59 -24.55
C ARG A 395 30.20 -13.67 -25.55
N LEU A 396 31.29 -12.98 -25.24
CA LEU A 396 32.54 -13.13 -25.98
C LEU A 396 33.19 -14.46 -25.59
N GLY A 397 33.53 -15.27 -26.59
CA GLY A 397 34.31 -16.49 -26.42
C GLY A 397 35.50 -16.53 -27.38
N ALA A 398 36.28 -17.61 -27.33
CA ALA A 398 37.41 -17.85 -28.24
C ALA A 398 37.07 -17.76 -29.74
N GLY A 399 35.81 -18.06 -30.12
CA GLY A 399 35.29 -17.96 -31.48
C GLY A 399 34.60 -16.63 -31.82
N GLY A 400 34.68 -15.63 -30.93
CA GLY A 400 33.95 -14.37 -31.03
C GLY A 400 32.64 -14.36 -30.24
N TRP A 401 31.74 -13.45 -30.61
CA TRP A 401 30.46 -13.26 -29.92
C TRP A 401 29.46 -14.36 -30.25
N SER A 402 28.83 -14.92 -29.23
CA SER A 402 27.80 -15.94 -29.36
C SER A 402 26.64 -15.68 -28.39
N THR A 403 25.41 -16.00 -28.80
CA THR A 403 24.23 -15.90 -27.94
C THR A 403 24.37 -16.83 -26.73
N HIS A 404 24.25 -16.28 -25.53
CA HIS A 404 24.26 -17.01 -24.27
C HIS A 404 22.85 -17.14 -23.67
N LEU A 405 22.09 -16.05 -23.62
CA LEU A 405 20.68 -16.05 -23.22
C LEU A 405 19.83 -15.39 -24.31
N GLN A 406 18.58 -15.82 -24.41
CA GLN A 406 17.61 -15.25 -25.32
C GLN A 406 16.24 -15.18 -24.65
N ALA A 407 15.50 -14.10 -24.94
CA ALA A 407 14.07 -14.04 -24.71
C ALA A 407 13.38 -13.54 -25.97
N SER A 408 12.16 -14.02 -26.19
CA SER A 408 11.33 -13.72 -27.34
C SER A 408 9.92 -13.41 -26.85
N ASP A 409 9.32 -12.34 -27.36
CA ASP A 409 7.95 -11.96 -27.04
C ASP A 409 7.30 -11.27 -28.25
N ILE A 410 5.98 -11.19 -28.25
CA ILE A 410 5.21 -10.41 -29.23
C ILE A 410 4.92 -9.05 -28.60
N VAL A 411 5.55 -8.01 -29.11
CA VAL A 411 5.24 -6.63 -28.76
C VAL A 411 3.87 -6.30 -29.37
N GLY A 412 2.89 -6.01 -28.52
CA GLY A 412 1.50 -5.79 -28.92
C GLY A 412 1.30 -4.50 -29.73
N ALA A 413 0.07 -4.33 -30.21
CA ALA A 413 -0.36 -3.13 -30.92
C ALA A 413 -1.32 -2.28 -30.07
N GLY A 414 -1.29 -0.96 -30.22
CA GLY A 414 -2.19 -0.05 -29.49
C GLY A 414 -1.64 1.36 -29.32
N SER A 415 -2.28 2.14 -28.45
CA SER A 415 -1.85 3.49 -28.06
C SER A 415 -1.77 3.62 -26.54
N GLY A 416 -0.76 4.36 -26.05
CA GLY A 416 -0.61 4.66 -24.61
C GLY A 416 -0.23 3.49 -23.70
N ALA A 417 0.11 2.33 -24.25
CA ALA A 417 0.62 1.19 -23.50
C ALA A 417 2.14 1.03 -23.70
N PHE A 418 2.79 0.38 -22.74
CA PHE A 418 4.22 0.11 -22.75
C PHE A 418 4.47 -1.38 -22.53
N GLN A 419 5.36 -1.98 -23.30
CA GLN A 419 5.78 -3.36 -23.12
C GLN A 419 7.31 -3.42 -23.03
N SER A 420 7.78 -4.32 -22.19
CA SER A 420 9.20 -4.64 -22.05
C SER A 420 9.41 -6.12 -22.29
N VAL A 421 10.38 -6.45 -23.12
CA VAL A 421 10.83 -7.84 -23.29
C VAL A 421 12.02 -8.04 -22.37
N ARG A 422 12.00 -9.09 -21.55
CA ARG A 422 12.98 -9.33 -20.49
C ARG A 422 13.67 -10.69 -20.66
N VAL A 423 14.98 -10.70 -20.45
CA VAL A 423 15.84 -11.89 -20.43
C VAL A 423 16.54 -11.94 -19.09
N ASN A 424 16.45 -13.09 -18.44
CA ASN A 424 17.03 -13.31 -17.14
C ASN A 424 17.73 -14.67 -17.12
N GLY A 425 18.90 -14.76 -16.48
CA GLY A 425 19.58 -16.03 -16.33
C GLY A 425 20.98 -15.91 -15.76
N ILE A 426 21.74 -17.00 -15.86
CA ILE A 426 23.11 -17.08 -15.36
C ILE A 426 24.08 -17.16 -16.54
N ALA A 427 25.06 -16.25 -16.57
CA ALA A 427 26.20 -16.27 -17.46
C ALA A 427 27.44 -16.83 -16.75
N ARG A 428 28.06 -17.85 -17.35
CA ARG A 428 29.36 -18.35 -16.92
C ARG A 428 30.45 -17.64 -17.71
N ILE A 429 31.37 -17.01 -17.00
CA ILE A 429 32.55 -16.34 -17.55
C ILE A 429 33.76 -17.25 -17.38
N GLY A 430 34.50 -17.44 -18.46
CA GLY A 430 35.65 -18.34 -18.54
C GLY A 430 36.96 -17.66 -18.13
N VAL A 431 38.05 -18.43 -18.16
CA VAL A 431 39.41 -17.88 -18.03
C VAL A 431 39.91 -17.41 -19.40
N GLY A 432 40.65 -16.30 -19.45
CA GLY A 432 41.24 -15.78 -20.68
C GLY A 432 40.33 -14.79 -21.43
N THR A 433 40.14 -14.99 -22.74
CA THR A 433 39.42 -14.05 -23.63
C THR A 433 37.88 -14.11 -23.52
N ASP A 434 37.36 -15.00 -22.68
CA ASP A 434 35.93 -15.28 -22.56
C ASP A 434 35.28 -14.42 -21.46
N ASN A 435 35.47 -13.09 -21.55
CA ASN A 435 35.31 -12.17 -20.42
C ASN A 435 34.41 -10.95 -20.69
N ALA A 436 33.53 -11.00 -21.70
CA ALA A 436 32.64 -9.88 -22.01
C ALA A 436 31.19 -10.31 -22.27
N LEU A 437 30.24 -9.43 -21.95
CA LEU A 437 28.81 -9.57 -22.19
C LEU A 437 28.25 -8.31 -22.85
N ARG A 438 27.30 -8.48 -23.77
CA ARG A 438 26.55 -7.37 -24.38
C ARG A 438 25.14 -7.80 -24.74
N VAL A 439 24.28 -6.82 -25.02
CA VAL A 439 22.89 -7.08 -25.41
C VAL A 439 22.68 -6.75 -26.87
N ARG A 440 22.01 -7.65 -27.59
CA ARG A 440 21.48 -7.40 -28.93
C ARG A 440 19.98 -7.56 -28.98
N VAL A 441 19.39 -6.87 -29.94
CA VAL A 441 17.96 -6.89 -30.21
C VAL A 441 17.67 -7.14 -31.68
N LYS A 442 16.57 -7.84 -31.96
CA LYS A 442 16.02 -8.05 -33.30
C LYS A 442 14.51 -8.02 -33.24
N HIS A 443 13.87 -7.46 -34.26
CA HIS A 443 12.42 -7.55 -34.45
C HIS A 443 12.07 -8.20 -35.80
N SER A 444 10.83 -8.66 -35.94
CA SER A 444 10.34 -9.31 -37.17
C SER A 444 9.84 -8.36 -38.24
N ASP A 445 9.73 -7.07 -37.95
CA ASP A 445 9.18 -6.09 -38.89
C ASP A 445 10.06 -5.78 -40.11
N SER A 446 9.40 -5.31 -41.16
CA SER A 446 9.94 -4.74 -42.39
C SER A 446 10.25 -3.25 -42.31
N VAL A 447 9.77 -2.54 -41.29
CA VAL A 447 10.09 -1.13 -41.00
C VAL A 447 10.95 -0.97 -39.76
N THR A 448 11.66 0.15 -39.63
CA THR A 448 12.41 0.51 -38.43
C THR A 448 11.49 0.57 -37.20
N ARG A 449 11.87 -0.11 -36.13
CA ARG A 449 11.24 0.00 -34.81
C ARG A 449 12.16 0.76 -33.85
N GLN A 450 11.67 1.02 -32.64
CA GLN A 450 12.41 1.81 -31.66
C GLN A 450 12.41 1.14 -30.28
N ILE A 451 13.56 1.19 -29.63
CA ILE A 451 13.62 1.17 -28.16
C ILE A 451 13.06 2.53 -27.70
N GLY A 452 11.97 2.50 -26.93
CA GLY A 452 11.31 3.71 -26.46
C GLY A 452 12.13 4.41 -25.37
N ALA A 453 12.01 5.73 -25.31
CA ALA A 453 12.60 6.51 -24.22
C ALA A 453 11.92 6.19 -22.89
N SER A 454 12.71 5.88 -21.87
CA SER A 454 12.22 5.62 -20.51
C SER A 454 13.35 5.74 -19.50
N SER A 455 13.10 6.33 -18.33
CA SER A 455 14.11 6.41 -17.28
C SER A 455 14.46 5.07 -16.63
N VAL A 456 13.63 4.03 -16.80
CA VAL A 456 13.77 2.75 -16.07
C VAL A 456 13.39 1.49 -16.85
N MET A 457 12.68 1.60 -17.98
CA MET A 457 12.12 0.41 -18.66
C MET A 457 13.06 -0.27 -19.66
N SER A 458 14.25 0.29 -19.90
CA SER A 458 15.33 -0.37 -20.64
C SER A 458 16.56 -0.46 -19.75
N TRP A 459 16.92 -1.67 -19.33
CA TRP A 459 17.96 -1.90 -18.32
C TRP A 459 18.83 -3.11 -18.67
N PHE A 460 20.05 -3.08 -18.14
CA PHE A 460 20.94 -4.24 -18.02
C PHE A 460 21.57 -4.25 -16.64
N HIS A 461 21.28 -5.29 -15.88
CA HIS A 461 21.83 -5.54 -14.57
C HIS A 461 22.68 -6.81 -14.59
N LEU A 462 23.85 -6.70 -13.99
CA LEU A 462 24.80 -7.78 -13.82
C LEU A 462 25.24 -7.83 -12.37
N HIS A 463 25.23 -9.02 -11.79
CA HIS A 463 25.74 -9.27 -10.45
C HIS A 463 26.44 -10.62 -10.39
N ARG A 464 27.63 -10.71 -9.77
CA ARG A 464 28.31 -11.98 -9.57
C ARG A 464 27.68 -12.77 -8.41
N ILE A 465 27.22 -13.98 -8.67
CA ILE A 465 26.46 -14.78 -7.69
C ILE A 465 27.29 -15.83 -6.93
N GLY A 466 28.61 -15.63 -6.87
CA GLY A 466 29.54 -16.51 -6.16
C GLY A 466 30.52 -17.24 -7.08
N GLY A 467 31.69 -17.55 -6.52
CA GLY A 467 32.79 -18.32 -7.10
C GLY A 467 33.23 -19.39 -6.12
#